data_AF-A0AAU1EYW6-F1
#
_entry.id   AF-A0AAU1EYW6-F1
#
_cell.length_a   1.000
_cell.length_b   1.000
_cell.length_c   1.000
_cell.angle_alpha   90.00
_cell.angle_beta   90.00
_cell.angle_gamma   90.00
#
_symmetry.space_group_name_H-M   'P 1'
#
loop_
_entity.id
_entity.type
_entity.pdbx_description
1 polymer ?
#
loop_
_entity_poly.entity_id
_entity_poly.type
_entity_poly.pdbx_seq_one_letter_code
_entity_poly.pdbx_strand_id
1 'polypeptide(L)'
;MFEIRIICDPADTDRITTALNGIFATGAVRRLPSRYTDMERLYVTADHRSLPQAQTRPQTWPTPEEAYATAPCITSEIGWTAYHAVGRPTGALLGREFWLRKAAVLDRIALGDAAQDLFSDACEAATDAARHLLDTDQAEGITDPRGYVRQEYAAWHKQEHRAELVAAGRCPNCQWPERDCNCAEHPDA
;
A
#
# COMPACT_ATOMS: atom_id res chain seq x y z
N MET A 1 -22.96 4.54 3.14
CA MET A 1 -24.00 5.38 3.75
C MET A 1 -24.35 4.87 5.14
N PHE A 2 -24.24 5.74 6.14
CA PHE A 2 -24.59 5.46 7.54
C PHE A 2 -25.24 6.69 8.20
N GLU A 3 -25.92 6.50 9.34
CA GLU A 3 -26.56 7.59 10.10
C GLU A 3 -25.77 7.88 11.37
N ILE A 4 -25.38 9.14 11.57
CA ILE A 4 -24.75 9.65 12.79
C ILE A 4 -25.83 10.30 13.66
N ARG A 5 -25.89 9.90 14.93
CA ARG A 5 -26.81 10.45 15.94
C ARG A 5 -26.02 11.07 17.07
N ILE A 6 -26.26 12.35 17.34
CA ILE A 6 -25.56 13.10 18.38
C ILE A 6 -26.60 13.75 19.28
N ILE A 7 -26.39 13.68 20.60
CA ILE A 7 -27.10 14.48 21.58
C ILE A 7 -26.12 15.53 22.09
N CYS A 8 -26.42 16.82 21.88
CA CYS A 8 -25.52 17.90 22.25
C CYS A 8 -26.29 19.12 22.81
N ASP A 9 -25.55 20.02 23.44
CA ASP A 9 -26.08 21.34 23.77
C ASP A 9 -26.41 22.11 22.48
N PRO A 10 -27.54 22.84 22.41
CA PRO A 10 -27.88 23.65 21.24
C PRO A 10 -26.77 24.62 20.80
N ALA A 11 -25.95 25.11 21.74
CA ALA A 11 -24.83 26.00 21.45
C ALA A 11 -23.70 25.34 20.66
N ASP A 12 -23.56 24.02 20.73
CA ASP A 12 -22.51 23.25 20.04
C ASP A 12 -22.93 22.76 18.65
N THR A 13 -24.21 22.89 18.30
CA THR A 13 -24.79 22.32 17.08
C THR A 13 -24.06 22.74 15.80
N ASP A 14 -23.71 24.03 15.66
CA ASP A 14 -23.05 24.53 14.46
C ASP A 14 -21.60 24.08 14.37
N ARG A 15 -20.89 24.03 15.52
CA ARG A 15 -19.52 23.52 15.60
C ARG A 15 -19.46 22.03 15.21
N ILE A 16 -20.39 21.24 15.75
CA ILE A 16 -20.48 19.79 15.46
C ILE A 16 -20.83 19.58 13.98
N THR A 17 -21.79 20.33 13.45
CA THR A 17 -22.19 20.25 12.04
C THR A 17 -21.02 20.58 11.11
N THR A 18 -20.29 21.67 11.39
CA THR A 18 -19.11 22.05 10.60
C THR A 18 -18.02 21.00 10.65
N ALA A 19 -17.75 20.42 11.83
CA ALA A 19 -16.77 19.35 11.96
C ALA A 19 -17.16 18.10 11.14
N LEU A 20 -18.43 17.68 11.22
CA LEU A 20 -18.94 16.54 10.46
C LEU A 20 -18.88 16.77 8.96
N ASN A 21 -19.26 17.96 8.49
CA ASN A 21 -19.19 18.34 7.07
C ASN A 21 -17.73 18.42 6.55
N GLY A 22 -16.76 18.62 7.44
CA GLY A 22 -15.34 18.57 7.10
C GLY A 22 -14.85 17.14 6.83
N ILE A 23 -15.36 16.16 7.57
CA ILE A 23 -14.86 14.77 7.56
C ILE A 23 -15.66 13.89 6.59
N PHE A 24 -16.98 14.08 6.52
CA PHE A 24 -17.90 13.22 5.77
C PHE A 24 -18.60 13.99 4.66
N ALA A 25 -19.05 13.25 3.63
CA ALA A 25 -20.06 13.75 2.72
C ALA A 25 -21.41 13.65 3.45
N THR A 26 -21.84 14.73 4.07
CA THR A 26 -23.04 14.78 4.89
C THR A 26 -24.26 15.23 4.08
N GLY A 27 -25.40 14.63 4.36
CA GLY A 27 -26.71 15.16 3.97
C GLY A 27 -27.17 16.28 4.90
N ALA A 28 -28.38 16.78 4.67
CA ALA A 28 -28.98 17.80 5.53
C ALA A 28 -29.11 17.31 6.98
N VAL A 29 -28.66 18.13 7.93
CA VAL A 29 -28.77 17.84 9.37
C VAL A 29 -30.21 18.06 9.83
N ARG A 30 -30.84 17.01 10.38
CA ARG A 30 -32.15 17.12 11.01
C ARG A 30 -31.97 17.34 12.51
N ARG A 31 -32.57 18.41 13.04
CA ARG A 31 -32.53 18.78 14.45
C ARG A 31 -33.87 18.42 15.10
N LEU A 32 -33.83 17.72 16.22
CA LEU A 32 -35.01 17.37 17.01
C LEU A 32 -34.72 17.62 18.49
N PRO A 33 -35.68 18.13 19.28
CA PRO A 33 -35.49 18.24 20.72
C PRO A 33 -35.31 16.86 21.36
N SER A 34 -34.41 16.78 22.33
CA SER A 34 -34.36 15.63 23.22
C SER A 34 -35.67 15.55 24.02
N ARG A 35 -36.18 14.33 24.24
CA ARG A 35 -37.49 14.13 24.88
C ARG A 35 -37.47 14.40 26.39
N TYR A 36 -36.28 14.54 26.99
CA TYR A 36 -36.11 14.55 28.45
C TYR A 36 -35.06 15.54 28.96
N THR A 37 -34.42 16.32 28.09
CA THR A 37 -33.32 17.23 28.44
C THR A 37 -33.38 18.46 27.54
N ASP A 38 -32.82 19.60 27.99
CA ASP A 38 -32.63 20.82 27.17
C ASP A 38 -31.55 20.67 26.08
N MET A 39 -31.32 19.43 25.62
CA MET A 39 -30.33 19.08 24.61
C MET A 39 -31.01 18.84 23.26
N GLU A 40 -30.27 19.10 22.18
CA GLU A 40 -30.68 18.78 20.82
C GLU A 40 -30.19 17.41 20.39
N ARG A 41 -31.00 16.75 19.55
CA ARG A 41 -30.63 15.55 18.81
C ARG A 41 -30.42 15.87 17.35
N LEU A 42 -29.20 15.65 16.89
CA LEU A 42 -28.81 15.80 15.48
C LEU A 42 -28.84 14.43 14.81
N TYR A 43 -29.51 14.35 13.68
CA TYR A 43 -29.48 13.22 12.78
C TYR A 43 -28.80 13.64 11.49
N VAL A 44 -27.68 13.01 11.17
CA VAL A 44 -26.89 13.31 9.99
C VAL A 44 -26.73 12.03 9.18
N THR A 45 -27.27 12.03 7.96
CA THR A 45 -26.89 11.00 6.98
C THR A 45 -25.47 11.32 6.50
N ALA A 46 -24.57 10.34 6.55
CA ALA A 46 -23.18 10.52 6.18
C ALA A 46 -22.73 9.41 5.22
N ASP A 47 -21.93 9.80 4.25
CA ASP A 47 -21.11 8.92 3.44
C ASP A 47 -19.64 9.24 3.68
N HIS A 48 -18.78 8.25 3.39
CA HIS A 48 -17.35 8.50 3.35
C HIS A 48 -17.11 9.62 2.33
N ARG A 49 -16.45 10.69 2.78
CA ARG A 49 -16.00 11.72 1.86
C ARG A 49 -14.93 11.10 0.99
N SER A 50 -15.29 10.72 -0.24
CA SER A 50 -14.30 10.58 -1.30
C SER A 50 -13.67 11.96 -1.42
N LEU A 51 -12.46 12.13 -0.88
CA LEU A 51 -11.67 13.32 -1.16
C LEU A 51 -11.68 13.48 -2.69
N PRO A 52 -11.93 14.71 -3.22
CA PRO A 52 -11.74 14.93 -4.65
C PRO A 52 -10.33 14.47 -4.93
N GLN A 53 -10.20 13.43 -5.77
CA GLN A 53 -8.94 12.78 -6.11
C GLN A 53 -7.90 13.87 -6.24
N ALA A 54 -7.02 14.00 -5.24
CA ALA A 54 -5.97 14.99 -5.23
C ALA A 54 -4.99 14.53 -6.29
N GLN A 55 -5.30 14.85 -7.55
CA GLN A 55 -4.46 14.63 -8.73
C GLN A 55 -3.64 13.34 -8.66
N THR A 56 -4.28 12.21 -8.34
CA THR A 56 -3.68 10.93 -8.65
C THR A 56 -3.80 10.83 -10.16
N ARG A 57 -2.73 11.15 -10.89
CA ARG A 57 -2.48 10.53 -12.18
C ARG A 57 -2.90 9.07 -12.01
N PRO A 58 -3.66 8.42 -12.91
CA PRO A 58 -3.89 6.99 -12.80
C PRO A 58 -2.50 6.35 -12.72
N GLN A 59 -2.10 5.99 -11.50
CA GLN A 59 -0.82 5.39 -11.25
C GLN A 59 -1.08 3.98 -11.73
N THR A 60 -0.72 3.73 -12.98
CA THR A 60 -0.85 2.42 -13.58
C THR A 60 0.14 1.54 -12.83
N TRP A 61 -0.34 0.91 -11.77
CA TRP A 61 0.42 -0.07 -11.02
C TRP A 61 0.79 -1.20 -11.98
N PRO A 62 2.03 -1.72 -11.92
CA PRO A 62 2.38 -2.90 -12.71
C PRO A 62 1.47 -4.05 -12.31
N THR A 63 1.14 -4.91 -13.28
CA THR A 63 0.41 -6.13 -12.97
C THR A 63 1.27 -7.03 -12.07
N PRO A 64 0.66 -7.94 -11.28
CA PRO A 64 1.45 -8.90 -10.51
C PRO A 64 2.43 -9.71 -11.36
N GLU A 65 2.00 -10.08 -12.57
CA GLU A 65 2.81 -10.82 -13.51
C GLU A 65 4.04 -10.02 -13.94
N GLU A 66 3.87 -8.72 -14.23
CA GLU A 66 4.97 -7.82 -14.57
C GLU A 66 5.92 -7.58 -13.39
N ALA A 67 5.36 -7.33 -12.20
CA ALA A 67 6.14 -6.98 -11.02
C ALA A 67 7.00 -8.14 -10.50
N TYR A 68 6.50 -9.38 -10.62
CA TYR A 68 7.13 -10.56 -10.06
C TYR A 68 7.70 -11.53 -11.10
N ALA A 69 7.74 -11.15 -12.38
CA ALA A 69 8.22 -12.00 -13.48
C ALA A 69 9.61 -12.63 -13.22
N THR A 70 10.50 -11.88 -12.57
CA THR A 70 11.88 -12.30 -12.28
C THR A 70 12.13 -12.57 -10.80
N ALA A 71 11.08 -12.53 -9.96
CA ALA A 71 11.23 -12.69 -8.53
C ALA A 71 11.68 -14.12 -8.17
N PRO A 72 12.52 -14.29 -7.13
CA PRO A 72 12.87 -15.61 -6.61
C PRO A 72 11.63 -16.41 -6.22
N CYS A 73 11.73 -17.74 -6.12
CA CYS A 73 10.58 -18.55 -5.73
C CYS A 73 10.11 -18.22 -4.29
N ILE A 74 8.80 -18.40 -4.05
CA ILE A 74 8.16 -18.04 -2.77
C ILE A 74 8.86 -18.70 -1.58
N THR A 75 9.24 -19.97 -1.70
CA THR A 75 9.91 -20.71 -0.62
C THR A 75 11.29 -20.13 -0.27
N SER A 76 12.04 -19.66 -1.28
CA SER A 76 13.33 -18.98 -1.06
C SER A 76 13.14 -17.66 -0.32
N GLU A 77 12.14 -16.85 -0.71
CA GLU A 77 11.85 -15.58 -0.04
C GLU A 77 11.32 -15.78 1.39
N ILE A 78 10.51 -16.81 1.65
CA ILE A 78 10.11 -17.20 3.02
C ILE A 78 11.35 -17.54 3.84
N GLY A 79 12.26 -18.37 3.30
CA GLY A 79 13.50 -18.73 3.99
C GLY A 79 14.36 -17.51 4.31
N TRP A 80 14.51 -16.60 3.35
CA TRP A 80 15.28 -15.37 3.50
C TRP A 80 14.68 -14.45 4.57
N THR A 81 13.37 -14.17 4.48
CA THR A 81 12.68 -13.30 5.44
C THR A 81 12.70 -13.89 6.86
N ALA A 82 12.51 -15.20 6.99
CA ALA A 82 12.62 -15.87 8.29
C ALA A 82 14.04 -15.74 8.85
N TYR A 83 15.07 -16.05 8.07
CA TYR A 83 16.47 -15.95 8.49
C TYR A 83 16.83 -14.54 8.97
N HIS A 84 16.41 -13.50 8.26
CA HIS A 84 16.68 -12.11 8.63
C HIS A 84 15.92 -11.62 9.87
N ALA A 85 14.82 -12.29 10.23
CA ALA A 85 14.04 -12.01 11.43
C ALA A 85 14.50 -12.80 12.68
N VAL A 86 15.24 -13.91 12.51
CA VAL A 86 15.70 -14.76 13.63
C VAL A 86 16.50 -13.94 14.64
N GLY A 87 16.19 -14.15 15.93
CA GLY A 87 16.90 -13.54 17.04
C GLY A 87 16.62 -12.05 17.23
N ARG A 88 15.74 -11.44 16.42
CA ARG A 88 15.34 -10.05 16.58
C ARG A 88 14.09 -9.94 17.46
N PRO A 89 14.04 -8.97 18.38
CA PRO A 89 12.82 -8.73 19.15
C PRO A 89 11.69 -8.27 18.22
N THR A 90 10.45 -8.56 18.62
CA THR A 90 9.26 -8.03 17.96
C THR A 90 9.35 -6.50 17.90
N GLY A 91 9.12 -5.92 16.72
CA GLY A 91 9.24 -4.47 16.52
C GLY A 91 10.67 -3.96 16.31
N ALA A 92 11.67 -4.84 16.16
CA ALA A 92 13.00 -4.42 15.73
C ALA A 92 12.93 -3.68 14.40
N LEU A 93 13.67 -2.57 14.29
CA LEU A 93 13.85 -1.84 13.04
C LEU A 93 14.62 -2.72 12.06
N LEU A 94 13.87 -3.41 11.21
CA LEU A 94 14.39 -4.10 10.04
C LEU A 94 14.46 -3.09 8.87
N GLY A 95 15.50 -3.21 8.05
CA GLY A 95 15.73 -2.27 6.96
C GLY A 95 14.62 -2.30 5.90
N ARG A 96 14.57 -1.25 5.07
CA ARG A 96 13.58 -1.12 3.99
C ARG A 96 13.53 -2.34 3.07
N GLU A 97 14.68 -2.88 2.65
CA GLU A 97 14.75 -4.07 1.79
C GLU A 97 14.03 -5.27 2.41
N PHE A 98 14.20 -5.48 3.72
CA PHE A 98 13.52 -6.56 4.42
C PHE A 98 11.99 -6.41 4.31
N TRP A 99 11.47 -5.21 4.56
CA TRP A 99 10.04 -4.95 4.51
C TRP A 99 9.51 -5.02 3.08
N LEU A 100 10.26 -4.54 2.10
CA LEU A 100 9.91 -4.64 0.69
C LEU A 100 9.79 -6.10 0.24
N ARG A 101 10.79 -6.92 0.54
CA ARG A 101 10.79 -8.36 0.19
C ARG A 101 9.71 -9.13 0.94
N LYS A 102 9.51 -8.82 2.23
CA LYS A 102 8.44 -9.40 3.04
C LYS A 102 7.04 -9.05 2.49
N ALA A 103 6.81 -7.79 2.15
CA ALA A 103 5.52 -7.38 1.57
C ALA A 103 5.29 -8.04 0.21
N ALA A 104 6.32 -8.11 -0.64
CA ALA A 104 6.24 -8.75 -1.96
C ALA A 104 5.94 -10.25 -1.88
N VAL A 105 6.59 -11.00 -0.98
CA VAL A 105 6.32 -12.45 -0.84
C VAL A 105 4.90 -12.70 -0.30
N LEU A 106 4.42 -11.89 0.65
CA LEU A 106 3.05 -11.99 1.16
C LEU A 106 2.01 -11.64 0.10
N ASP A 107 2.25 -10.61 -0.72
CA ASP A 107 1.38 -10.27 -1.85
C ASP A 107 1.26 -11.42 -2.85
N ARG A 108 2.38 -12.12 -3.14
CA ARG A 108 2.40 -13.29 -4.03
C ARG A 108 1.66 -14.49 -3.43
N ILE A 109 1.75 -14.73 -2.13
CA ILE A 109 0.97 -15.77 -1.44
C ILE A 109 -0.52 -15.44 -1.53
N ALA A 110 -0.90 -14.19 -1.24
CA ALA A 110 -2.29 -13.74 -1.33
C ALA A 110 -2.88 -13.88 -2.75
N LEU A 111 -2.08 -13.62 -3.79
CA LEU A 111 -2.47 -13.84 -5.18
C LEU A 111 -2.63 -15.33 -5.50
N GLY A 112 -1.74 -16.18 -4.99
CA GLY A 112 -1.82 -17.63 -5.15
C GLY A 112 -3.04 -18.25 -4.46
N ASP A 113 -3.38 -17.77 -3.26
CA ASP A 113 -4.57 -18.19 -2.52
C ASP A 113 -5.85 -17.75 -3.22
N ALA A 114 -5.90 -16.49 -3.70
CA ALA A 114 -7.04 -15.98 -4.46
C ALA A 114 -7.26 -16.74 -5.78
N ALA A 115 -6.18 -17.12 -6.47
CA ALA A 115 -6.27 -17.93 -7.70
C ALA A 115 -6.80 -19.35 -7.45
N GLN A 116 -6.68 -19.84 -6.22
CA GLN A 116 -7.19 -21.15 -5.79
C GLN A 116 -8.52 -21.06 -5.04
N ASP A 117 -9.13 -19.87 -4.96
CA ASP A 117 -10.36 -19.60 -4.21
C ASP A 117 -10.26 -20.02 -2.72
N LEU A 118 -9.07 -19.88 -2.14
CA LEU A 118 -8.81 -20.18 -0.74
C LEU A 118 -9.13 -18.98 0.14
N PHE A 119 -9.94 -19.20 1.18
CA PHE A 119 -10.12 -18.23 2.26
C PHE A 119 -8.96 -18.36 3.25
N SER A 120 -8.04 -17.41 3.20
CA SER A 120 -6.91 -17.30 4.13
C SER A 120 -6.68 -15.84 4.55
N ASP A 121 -5.92 -15.67 5.63
CA ASP A 121 -5.51 -14.35 6.12
C ASP A 121 -4.38 -13.72 5.27
N ALA A 122 -3.96 -14.38 4.17
CA ALA A 122 -2.84 -13.90 3.36
C ALA A 122 -3.10 -12.52 2.73
N CYS A 123 -4.35 -12.24 2.35
CA CYS A 123 -4.72 -10.94 1.78
C CYS A 123 -4.59 -9.80 2.81
N GLU A 124 -5.01 -10.06 4.04
CA GLU A 124 -4.87 -9.11 5.15
C GLU A 124 -3.39 -8.91 5.50
N ALA A 125 -2.65 -10.01 5.68
CA ALA A 125 -1.22 -9.97 5.96
C ALA A 125 -0.40 -9.23 4.88
N ALA A 126 -0.73 -9.43 3.60
CA ALA A 126 -0.11 -8.72 2.49
C ALA A 126 -0.42 -7.21 2.54
N THR A 127 -1.66 -6.85 2.86
CA THR A 127 -2.09 -5.45 2.96
C THR A 127 -1.41 -4.74 4.14
N ASP A 128 -1.28 -5.41 5.28
CA ASP A 128 -0.62 -4.83 6.46
C ASP A 128 0.90 -4.69 6.28
N ALA A 129 1.54 -5.68 5.64
CA ALA A 129 2.94 -5.55 5.26
C ALA A 129 3.17 -4.41 4.26
N ALA A 130 2.25 -4.20 3.32
CA ALA A 130 2.31 -3.10 2.37
C ALA A 130 2.14 -1.73 3.05
N ARG A 131 1.24 -1.61 4.03
CA ARG A 131 1.10 -0.39 4.85
C ARG A 131 2.36 -0.10 5.64
N HIS A 132 2.97 -1.11 6.24
CA HIS A 132 4.25 -0.94 6.93
C HIS A 132 5.35 -0.40 6.02
N LEU A 133 5.41 -0.85 4.77
CA LEU A 133 6.35 -0.30 3.79
C LEU A 133 6.03 1.17 3.46
N LEU A 134 4.75 1.50 3.21
CA LEU A 134 4.32 2.89 2.98
C LEU A 134 4.70 3.80 4.14
N ASP A 135 4.49 3.37 5.38
CA ASP A 135 4.86 4.12 6.58
C ASP A 135 6.39 4.30 6.68
N THR A 136 7.15 3.26 6.32
CA THR A 136 8.62 3.30 6.28
C THR A 136 9.12 4.30 5.23
N ASP A 137 8.44 4.37 4.09
CA ASP A 137 8.79 5.23 2.96
C ASP A 137 8.15 6.63 3.05
N GLN A 138 7.33 6.89 4.08
CA GLN A 138 6.56 8.12 4.26
C GLN A 138 5.69 8.46 3.03
N ALA A 139 5.17 7.42 2.36
CA ALA A 139 4.40 7.53 1.13
C ALA A 139 2.91 7.76 1.43
N GLU A 140 2.58 8.97 1.90
CA GLU A 140 1.21 9.37 2.21
C GLU A 140 0.32 9.48 0.95
N GLY A 141 -0.99 9.21 1.12
CA GLY A 141 -1.98 9.40 0.06
C GLY A 141 -2.08 8.27 -0.96
N ILE A 142 -1.29 7.20 -0.83
CA ILE A 142 -1.43 5.98 -1.63
C ILE A 142 -2.67 5.20 -1.20
N THR A 143 -3.58 4.96 -2.15
CA THR A 143 -4.86 4.26 -1.90
C THR A 143 -4.80 2.75 -2.15
N ASP A 144 -3.80 2.28 -2.92
CA ASP A 144 -3.54 0.86 -3.16
C ASP A 144 -2.15 0.48 -2.63
N PRO A 145 -2.05 0.04 -1.36
CA PRO A 145 -0.78 -0.36 -0.77
C PRO A 145 -0.10 -1.52 -1.52
N ARG A 146 -0.88 -2.47 -2.04
CA ARG A 146 -0.33 -3.65 -2.74
C ARG A 146 0.18 -3.26 -4.13
N GLY A 147 -0.50 -2.34 -4.81
CA GLY A 147 0.00 -1.69 -6.03
C GLY A 147 1.36 -1.01 -5.81
N TYR A 148 1.51 -0.29 -4.70
CA TYR A 148 2.77 0.34 -4.33
C TYR A 148 3.91 -0.66 -4.12
N VAL A 149 3.67 -1.73 -3.37
CA VAL A 149 4.66 -2.81 -3.18
C VAL A 149 5.13 -3.37 -4.52
N ARG A 150 4.22 -3.62 -5.46
CA ARG A 150 4.56 -4.16 -6.78
C ARG A 150 5.44 -3.20 -7.58
N GLN A 151 5.13 -1.90 -7.55
CA GLN A 151 5.95 -0.88 -8.20
C GLN A 151 7.36 -0.82 -7.60
N GLU A 152 7.45 -0.70 -6.28
CA GLU A 152 8.74 -0.56 -5.59
C GLU A 152 9.59 -1.83 -5.72
N TYR A 153 8.95 -3.00 -5.66
CA TYR A 153 9.64 -4.27 -5.82
C TYR A 153 10.19 -4.42 -7.24
N ALA A 154 9.39 -4.10 -8.26
CA ALA A 154 9.84 -4.16 -9.65
C ALA A 154 11.01 -3.21 -9.92
N ALA A 155 10.99 -2.01 -9.32
CA ALA A 155 12.08 -1.04 -9.44
C ALA A 155 13.36 -1.53 -8.74
N TRP A 156 13.23 -1.98 -7.48
CA TRP A 156 14.35 -2.51 -6.70
C TRP A 156 14.97 -3.73 -7.36
N HIS A 157 14.16 -4.72 -7.77
CA HIS A 157 14.66 -5.96 -8.36
C HIS A 157 15.39 -5.73 -9.69
N LYS A 158 14.92 -4.77 -10.50
CA LYS A 158 15.64 -4.34 -11.71
C LYS A 158 17.01 -3.73 -11.37
N GLN A 159 17.11 -2.95 -10.31
CA GLN A 159 18.37 -2.35 -9.88
C GLN A 159 19.34 -3.40 -9.34
N GLU A 160 18.87 -4.33 -8.51
CA GLU A 160 19.68 -5.46 -8.01
C GLU A 160 20.21 -6.32 -9.15
N HIS A 161 19.33 -6.73 -10.08
CA HIS A 161 19.76 -7.52 -11.22
C HIS A 161 20.78 -6.78 -12.10
N ARG A 162 20.59 -5.46 -12.28
CA ARG A 162 21.55 -4.61 -12.97
C ARG A 162 22.90 -4.59 -12.26
N ALA A 163 22.91 -4.47 -10.93
CA ALA A 163 24.13 -4.48 -10.12
C ALA A 163 24.85 -5.83 -10.18
N GLU A 164 24.12 -6.95 -10.14
CA GLU A 164 24.67 -8.30 -10.29
C GLU A 164 25.35 -8.49 -11.66
N LEU A 165 24.72 -8.02 -12.74
CA LEU A 165 25.30 -8.08 -14.08
C LEU A 165 26.62 -7.30 -14.17
N VAL A 166 26.67 -6.09 -13.60
CA VAL A 166 27.90 -5.29 -13.52
C VAL A 166 28.96 -6.00 -12.68
N ALA A 167 28.60 -6.55 -11.52
CA ALA A 167 29.53 -7.31 -10.67
C ALA A 167 30.08 -8.56 -11.37
N ALA A 168 29.31 -9.16 -12.28
CA ALA A 168 29.72 -10.27 -13.14
C ALA A 168 30.51 -9.83 -14.40
N GLY A 169 30.77 -8.52 -14.58
CA GLY A 169 31.47 -7.97 -15.72
C GLY A 169 30.68 -8.01 -17.02
N ARG A 170 29.34 -7.86 -16.97
CA ARG A 170 28.42 -7.88 -18.12
C ARG A 170 27.70 -6.53 -18.29
N CYS A 171 27.58 -5.99 -19.52
CA CYS A 171 26.78 -4.78 -19.77
C CYS A 171 25.30 -5.10 -19.44
N PRO A 172 24.61 -4.31 -18.60
CA PRO A 172 23.25 -4.65 -18.21
C PRO A 172 22.17 -4.50 -19.29
N ASN A 173 22.49 -3.84 -20.42
CA ASN A 173 21.59 -3.73 -21.57
C ASN A 173 21.67 -4.94 -22.49
N CYS A 174 22.89 -5.45 -22.76
CA CYS A 174 23.12 -6.49 -23.77
C CYS A 174 23.54 -7.85 -23.16
N GLN A 175 23.95 -7.88 -21.88
CA GLN A 175 24.50 -9.03 -21.13
C GLN A 175 25.84 -9.60 -21.67
N TRP A 176 26.42 -8.96 -22.70
CA TRP A 176 27.77 -9.28 -23.19
C TRP A 176 28.84 -8.85 -22.18
N PRO A 177 30.01 -9.50 -22.18
CA PRO A 177 31.16 -9.06 -21.39
C PRO A 177 31.42 -7.55 -21.62
N GLU A 178 31.71 -6.80 -20.56
CA GLU A 178 31.88 -5.34 -20.61
C GLU A 178 32.94 -4.90 -21.63
N ARG A 179 33.93 -5.75 -21.91
CA ARG A 179 35.00 -5.48 -22.88
C ARG A 179 34.56 -5.64 -24.34
N ASP A 180 33.45 -6.32 -24.56
CA ASP A 180 32.96 -6.72 -25.89
C ASP A 180 31.62 -6.03 -26.24
N CYS A 181 31.06 -5.18 -25.37
CA CYS A 181 29.77 -4.53 -25.63
C CYS A 181 29.91 -3.05 -26.03
N ASN A 182 29.34 -2.70 -27.19
CA ASN A 182 29.25 -1.33 -27.69
C ASN A 182 27.83 -0.78 -27.49
N CYS A 183 27.32 -0.83 -26.25
CA CYS A 183 25.96 -0.40 -25.87
C CYS A 183 25.61 1.06 -26.33
N ALA A 184 26.58 1.88 -26.76
CA ALA A 184 26.35 3.21 -27.38
C ALA A 184 25.79 3.17 -28.83
N GLU A 185 25.85 2.03 -29.52
CA GLU A 185 25.34 1.86 -30.90
C GLU A 185 23.92 1.26 -30.96
N HIS A 186 23.28 1.03 -29.81
CA HIS A 186 21.93 0.44 -29.71
C HIS A 186 20.99 1.35 -28.90
N PRO A 187 20.20 2.22 -29.56
CA PRO A 187 19.38 3.22 -28.87
C PRO A 187 18.10 2.69 -28.22
N ASP A 188 17.77 1.40 -28.38
CA ASP A 188 16.52 0.80 -27.86
C ASP A 188 16.75 -0.33 -26.84
N ALA A 189 17.77 -0.20 -25.98
CA ALA A 189 18.00 -1.12 -24.86
C ALA A 189 17.82 -0.43 -23.50
#